data_AF-A0A9P3JW09-F1
#
_entry.id   AF-A0A9P3JW09-F1
#
_cell.length_a   1.000
_cell.length_b   1.000
_cell.length_c   1.000
_cell.angle_alpha   90.00
_cell.angle_beta   90.00
_cell.angle_gamma   90.00
#
_symmetry.space_group_name_H-M   'P 1'
#
loop_
_entity.id
_entity.type
_entity.pdbx_description
1 polymer ?
#
loop_
_entity_poly.entity_id
_entity_poly.type
_entity_poly.pdbx_seq_one_letter_code
_entity_poly.pdbx_strand_id
1 'polypeptide(L)'
;MTQKDLLKVISKTELKEIEAQIQSALANFTTDGVNSTRKKGGHKRKSGKSKGHRSGNKGRTHGKGSSSTVPDIGTVLGYDGNNESGNGVNEIVTLPTGPGSNGPVKGMARAQSVLLQLSYIEATLGTASRRAEETSSCGKLLYRAHFQIPKAIDLAEKGALVKAGWKIAFARSLLEECLSADPHSAVAELAEAARTATNLVMPDLKKNDNANWQRLQWLKDREVDPIDTNGEAEPLDPLEIDYCEKFSEVNGNDAKIRVDTTTPCRGSRVRSDVQYPSGIFSARIKCPKGDISGLVQSYYLSSLEGSRDQDEIDFEFLGKDKWQVQTNYYVNGKGGREVLIPLGFDCSSDFHEYTIFWNNQQIIWQIDGKVVRVAKRKEGEPYPVKPSYVYASIWDASYVLDGRWSGDWRGWDVPYIGEYEDLKVVSPAPDVSW
;
A
#
# COMPACT_ATOMS: atom_id res chain seq x y z
N MET A 1 5.78 36.13 -0.91
CA MET A 1 4.52 36.69 -1.44
C MET A 1 3.45 36.40 -0.40
N THR A 2 2.81 37.43 0.17
CA THR A 2 1.88 37.24 1.29
C THR A 2 0.47 36.94 0.80
N GLN A 3 -0.39 36.33 1.63
CA GLN A 3 -1.80 36.04 1.33
C GLN A 3 -2.60 37.28 0.85
N LYS A 4 -2.14 38.47 1.24
CA LYS A 4 -2.69 39.77 0.84
C LYS A 4 -2.33 40.17 -0.61
N ASP A 5 -1.23 39.63 -1.14
CA ASP A 5 -0.77 39.87 -2.51
C ASP A 5 -1.50 38.94 -3.50
N LEU A 6 -1.90 37.74 -3.06
CA LEU A 6 -2.71 36.79 -3.83
C LEU A 6 -4.13 37.31 -4.12
N LEU A 7 -4.71 38.08 -3.21
CA LEU A 7 -6.06 38.66 -3.36
C LEU A 7 -6.12 39.82 -4.37
N LYS A 8 -4.99 40.33 -4.87
CA LYS A 8 -4.95 41.36 -5.91
C LYS A 8 -4.97 40.80 -7.33
N VAL A 9 -4.71 39.50 -7.50
CA VAL A 9 -4.54 38.86 -8.83
C VAL A 9 -5.85 38.28 -9.35
N ILE A 10 -6.84 38.07 -8.50
CA ILE A 10 -8.16 37.57 -8.90
C ILE A 10 -9.07 38.78 -9.10
N SER A 11 -9.67 38.91 -10.28
CA SER A 11 -10.61 39.99 -10.50
C SER A 11 -11.76 39.86 -9.49
N LYS A 12 -12.26 40.99 -8.96
CA LYS A 12 -13.40 40.97 -8.01
C LYS A 12 -14.64 40.27 -8.58
N THR A 13 -14.68 40.07 -9.89
CA THR A 13 -15.73 39.35 -10.63
C THR A 13 -15.59 37.85 -10.45
N GLU A 14 -14.39 37.28 -10.63
CA GLU A 14 -14.12 35.84 -10.47
C GLU A 14 -14.30 35.36 -9.03
N LEU A 15 -13.93 36.19 -8.05
CA LEU A 15 -14.16 35.86 -6.63
C LEU A 15 -15.65 35.77 -6.30
N LYS A 16 -16.48 36.66 -6.87
CA LYS A 16 -17.93 36.62 -6.69
C LYS A 16 -18.57 35.42 -7.37
N GLU A 17 -18.01 34.99 -8.50
CA GLU A 17 -18.49 33.83 -9.26
C GLU A 17 -18.17 32.53 -8.53
N ILE A 18 -16.97 32.42 -7.95
CA ILE A 18 -16.56 31.30 -7.09
C ILE A 18 -17.37 31.28 -5.78
N GLU A 19 -17.58 32.44 -5.13
CA GLU A 19 -18.45 32.51 -3.94
C GLU A 19 -19.89 32.12 -4.27
N ALA A 20 -20.43 32.55 -5.41
CA ALA A 20 -21.77 32.16 -5.85
C ALA A 20 -21.87 30.64 -6.13
N GLN A 21 -20.84 30.04 -6.73
CA GLN A 21 -20.77 28.59 -6.96
C GLN A 21 -20.66 27.79 -5.66
N ILE A 22 -19.88 28.27 -4.69
CA ILE A 22 -19.75 27.65 -3.36
C ILE A 22 -21.06 27.76 -2.57
N GLN A 23 -21.72 28.92 -2.60
CA GLN A 23 -23.02 29.10 -1.93
C GLN A 23 -24.13 28.25 -2.58
N SER A 24 -24.10 28.10 -3.91
CA SER A 24 -24.98 27.19 -4.64
C SER A 24 -24.74 25.72 -4.27
N ALA A 25 -23.48 25.30 -4.17
CA ALA A 25 -23.11 23.94 -3.77
C ALA A 25 -23.46 23.64 -2.30
N LEU A 26 -23.31 24.63 -1.40
CA LEU A 26 -23.70 24.51 0.01
C LEU A 26 -25.22 24.48 0.20
N ALA A 27 -25.97 25.21 -0.65
CA ALA A 27 -27.43 25.15 -0.67
C ALA A 27 -27.93 23.75 -1.08
N ASN A 28 -27.22 23.05 -1.98
CA ASN A 28 -27.58 21.71 -2.44
C ASN A 28 -27.28 20.57 -1.43
N PHE A 29 -26.46 20.82 -0.40
CA PHE A 29 -25.99 19.77 0.53
C PHE A 29 -26.82 19.61 1.82
N THR A 30 -27.81 20.47 2.05
CA THR A 30 -28.58 20.46 3.32
C THR A 30 -29.88 19.65 3.29
N THR A 31 -30.20 18.96 2.19
CA THR A 31 -31.50 18.27 2.01
C THR A 31 -31.54 16.77 2.29
N ASP A 32 -30.42 16.08 2.58
CA ASP A 32 -30.42 14.60 2.63
C ASP A 32 -30.50 13.96 4.04
N GLY A 33 -30.81 14.69 5.10
CA GLY A 33 -30.64 14.09 6.43
C GLY A 33 -31.37 14.63 7.63
N VAL A 34 -32.68 14.89 7.61
CA VAL A 34 -33.48 14.94 8.87
C VAL A 34 -34.95 14.52 8.66
N ASN A 35 -35.25 13.22 8.72
CA ASN A 35 -36.20 12.63 9.70
C ASN A 35 -36.63 11.19 9.34
N SER A 36 -35.97 10.22 9.97
CA SER A 36 -36.70 9.12 10.60
C SER A 36 -36.43 9.22 12.11
N THR A 37 -37.44 9.59 12.89
CA THR A 37 -37.68 9.08 14.26
C THR A 37 -38.90 9.76 14.90
N ARG A 38 -39.99 9.00 15.07
CA ARG A 38 -40.65 8.69 16.37
C ARG A 38 -42.13 8.33 16.16
N LYS A 39 -42.45 7.04 16.32
CA LYS A 39 -43.64 6.63 17.06
C LYS A 39 -43.20 6.12 18.43
N LYS A 40 -43.75 6.75 19.48
CA LYS A 40 -43.63 6.33 20.88
C LYS A 40 -44.41 5.03 21.10
N GLY A 41 -43.80 4.10 21.83
CA GLY A 41 -44.48 2.98 22.48
C GLY A 41 -43.64 2.54 23.67
N GLY A 42 -44.02 2.97 24.87
CA GLY A 42 -43.27 2.70 26.09
C GLY A 42 -43.44 1.28 26.58
N HIS A 43 -42.43 0.74 27.28
CA HIS A 43 -42.61 -0.28 28.31
C HIS A 43 -41.56 -0.12 29.42
N LYS A 44 -42.08 -0.24 30.64
CA LYS A 44 -41.44 -0.02 31.95
C LYS A 44 -40.23 -0.95 32.16
N ARG A 45 -39.14 -0.43 32.71
CA ARG A 45 -38.16 -1.23 33.48
C ARG A 45 -38.11 -0.73 34.92
N LYS A 46 -38.32 -1.68 35.83
CA LYS A 46 -38.40 -1.50 37.28
C LYS A 46 -37.03 -1.16 37.88
N SER A 47 -37.10 -0.31 38.90
CA SER A 47 -36.05 0.10 39.82
C SER A 47 -35.46 -1.05 40.66
N GLY A 48 -34.13 -1.06 40.79
CA GLY A 48 -33.40 -1.71 41.89
C GLY A 48 -32.46 -0.70 42.53
N LYS A 49 -32.71 -0.36 43.80
CA LYS A 49 -31.95 0.58 44.63
C LYS A 49 -30.68 -0.09 45.18
N SER A 50 -29.57 0.65 45.25
CA SER A 50 -28.68 0.57 46.42
C SER A 50 -28.10 1.96 46.76
N LYS A 51 -28.42 2.42 47.97
CA LYS A 51 -27.72 3.47 48.73
C LYS A 51 -26.30 2.95 49.05
N GLY A 52 -25.24 3.72 49.24
CA GLY A 52 -24.99 5.15 49.36
C GLY A 52 -23.77 5.34 50.28
N HIS A 53 -22.96 6.38 50.10
CA HIS A 53 -22.29 7.06 51.22
C HIS A 53 -21.67 8.40 50.78
N ARG A 54 -21.71 9.34 51.73
CA ARG A 54 -21.41 10.77 51.65
C ARG A 54 -20.11 11.04 52.40
N SER A 55 -19.26 11.89 51.84
CA SER A 55 -18.48 12.97 52.52
C SER A 55 -17.64 13.64 51.43
N GLY A 56 -17.64 14.95 51.16
CA GLY A 56 -17.99 16.10 51.98
C GLY A 56 -16.72 16.78 52.48
N ASN A 57 -16.10 17.68 51.69
CA ASN A 57 -15.54 18.91 52.26
C ASN A 57 -15.43 20.07 51.26
N LYS A 58 -15.62 21.28 51.79
CA LYS A 58 -15.76 22.60 51.14
C LYS A 58 -14.49 23.45 51.30
N GLY A 59 -14.35 24.48 50.44
CA GLY A 59 -13.55 25.70 50.68
C GLY A 59 -12.72 26.10 49.44
N ARG A 60 -13.12 26.98 48.50
CA ARG A 60 -13.51 28.42 48.51
C ARG A 60 -12.27 29.37 48.41
N THR A 61 -11.96 29.87 47.20
CA THR A 61 -11.91 31.31 46.70
C THR A 61 -10.48 31.89 46.61
N HIS A 62 -10.03 32.74 45.65
CA HIS A 62 -10.60 33.75 44.72
C HIS A 62 -9.75 33.83 43.41
N GLY A 63 -10.31 34.06 42.21
CA GLY A 63 -10.44 35.37 41.51
C GLY A 63 -9.32 35.56 40.46
N LYS A 64 -9.45 36.08 39.23
CA LYS A 64 -10.45 36.88 38.47
C LYS A 64 -10.18 36.75 36.95
N GLY A 65 -11.24 36.78 36.13
CA GLY A 65 -11.37 37.52 34.84
C GLY A 65 -10.52 37.06 33.64
N SER A 66 -11.00 36.96 32.39
CA SER A 66 -11.97 37.79 31.67
C SER A 66 -12.63 37.07 30.47
N SER A 67 -13.87 37.48 30.18
CA SER A 67 -14.69 37.49 28.94
C SER A 67 -14.00 37.16 27.60
N SER A 68 -14.65 36.62 26.56
CA SER A 68 -15.97 37.02 26.03
C SER A 68 -16.54 36.03 24.99
N THR A 69 -17.76 35.56 25.26
CA THR A 69 -18.98 35.47 24.41
C THR A 69 -18.92 35.12 22.91
N VAL A 70 -19.62 34.02 22.60
CA VAL A 70 -20.19 33.56 21.33
C VAL A 70 -21.47 34.34 20.98
N PRO A 71 -21.83 34.58 19.70
CA PRO A 71 -23.20 34.89 19.31
C PRO A 71 -23.93 33.69 18.69
N ASP A 72 -25.16 33.51 19.18
CA ASP A 72 -26.23 32.63 18.67
C ASP A 72 -26.70 33.00 17.26
N ILE A 73 -27.13 31.99 16.50
CA ILE A 73 -27.85 32.12 15.22
C ILE A 73 -29.35 31.95 15.47
N GLY A 74 -30.13 32.96 15.08
CA GLY A 74 -31.60 32.97 15.09
C GLY A 74 -32.23 32.51 13.76
N THR A 75 -33.50 32.14 13.88
CA THR A 75 -34.33 31.25 13.03
C THR A 75 -35.21 31.97 11.98
N VAL A 76 -35.85 31.16 11.10
CA VAL A 76 -37.14 31.31 10.34
C VAL A 76 -37.03 31.98 8.95
N LEU A 77 -37.45 31.41 7.80
CA LEU A 77 -38.76 30.97 7.22
C LEU A 77 -38.46 30.10 5.97
N GLY A 78 -39.24 29.16 5.40
CA GLY A 78 -40.66 28.81 5.46
C GLY A 78 -41.28 28.74 4.04
N TYR A 79 -41.69 27.53 3.60
CA TYR A 79 -42.71 27.15 2.58
C TYR A 79 -42.41 26.99 1.05
N ASP A 80 -42.53 25.72 0.63
CA ASP A 80 -43.27 25.05 -0.47
C ASP A 80 -43.32 25.52 -1.94
N GLY A 81 -43.10 24.55 -2.85
CA GLY A 81 -43.56 24.60 -4.25
C GLY A 81 -42.98 23.53 -5.20
N ASN A 82 -43.54 22.31 -5.14
CA ASN A 82 -43.70 21.24 -6.17
C ASN A 82 -42.87 21.15 -7.49
N ASN A 83 -42.54 19.87 -7.77
CA ASN A 83 -42.61 19.12 -9.04
C ASN A 83 -41.31 18.64 -9.75
N GLU A 84 -41.23 17.30 -9.81
CA GLU A 84 -40.92 16.42 -10.96
C GLU A 84 -39.47 16.22 -11.48
N SER A 85 -39.01 14.98 -11.30
CA SER A 85 -38.25 14.09 -12.21
C SER A 85 -37.05 14.61 -13.03
N GLY A 86 -35.91 13.91 -12.93
CA GLY A 86 -34.92 13.86 -14.03
C GLY A 86 -33.50 13.48 -13.63
N ASN A 87 -32.91 12.54 -14.38
CA ASN A 87 -31.50 12.16 -14.39
C ASN A 87 -30.53 13.36 -14.34
N GLY A 88 -29.45 13.25 -13.55
CA GLY A 88 -28.33 14.19 -13.55
C GLY A 88 -27.00 13.47 -13.34
N VAL A 89 -26.18 13.46 -14.37
CA VAL A 89 -24.84 12.88 -14.45
C VAL A 89 -23.89 13.74 -13.61
N ASN A 90 -23.15 13.17 -12.65
CA ASN A 90 -22.13 13.90 -11.90
C ASN A 90 -20.83 13.98 -12.73
N GLU A 91 -20.55 15.17 -13.27
CA GLU A 91 -19.29 15.50 -13.94
C GLU A 91 -18.12 15.56 -12.94
N ILE A 92 -17.10 14.73 -13.18
CA ILE A 92 -15.75 14.94 -12.67
C ILE A 92 -15.22 16.23 -13.33
N VAL A 93 -15.00 17.28 -12.53
CA VAL A 93 -14.50 18.57 -13.03
C VAL A 93 -13.13 18.36 -13.70
N THR A 94 -13.13 18.33 -15.03
CA THR A 94 -11.93 18.38 -15.87
C THR A 94 -11.76 19.82 -16.33
N LEU A 95 -10.69 20.50 -15.87
CA LEU A 95 -10.36 21.84 -16.37
C LEU A 95 -9.72 21.74 -17.77
N PRO A 96 -10.01 22.67 -18.69
CA PRO A 96 -9.50 22.62 -20.06
C PRO A 96 -7.99 22.91 -20.11
N THR A 97 -7.22 22.00 -20.70
CA THR A 97 -5.81 22.24 -21.04
C THR A 97 -5.73 23.00 -22.37
N GLY A 98 -5.70 24.34 -22.31
CA GLY A 98 -5.40 25.16 -23.48
C GLY A 98 -3.91 25.06 -23.90
N PRO A 99 -3.59 25.03 -25.21
CA PRO A 99 -2.21 25.00 -25.67
C PRO A 99 -1.61 26.41 -25.66
N GLY A 100 -0.54 26.61 -24.88
CA GLY A 100 0.32 27.81 -25.00
C GLY A 100 0.55 28.59 -23.72
N SER A 101 1.33 28.02 -22.79
CA SER A 101 2.26 28.80 -21.96
C SER A 101 3.28 27.85 -21.32
N ASN A 102 4.55 28.00 -21.68
CA ASN A 102 5.66 27.34 -21.00
C ASN A 102 6.13 28.29 -19.90
N GLY A 103 5.61 28.12 -18.69
CA GLY A 103 5.95 28.95 -17.52
C GLY A 103 5.37 28.41 -16.20
N PRO A 104 5.73 29.04 -15.05
CA PRO A 104 5.36 28.64 -13.67
C PRO A 104 3.84 28.50 -13.41
N VAL A 105 3.01 29.05 -14.30
CA VAL A 105 1.55 28.96 -14.29
C VAL A 105 1.04 27.51 -14.38
N LYS A 106 1.70 26.64 -15.16
CA LYS A 106 1.34 25.20 -15.23
C LYS A 106 1.62 24.46 -13.93
N GLY A 107 2.66 24.86 -13.18
CA GLY A 107 3.01 24.25 -11.90
C GLY A 107 1.99 24.58 -10.80
N MET A 108 1.52 25.84 -10.75
CA MET A 108 0.51 26.29 -9.78
C MET A 108 -0.87 25.68 -10.05
N ALA A 109 -1.32 25.63 -11.31
CA ALA A 109 -2.61 25.01 -11.68
C ALA A 109 -2.64 23.51 -11.33
N ARG A 110 -1.50 22.82 -11.51
CA ARG A 110 -1.36 21.39 -11.19
C ARG A 110 -1.34 21.13 -9.69
N ALA A 111 -0.63 21.95 -8.91
CA ALA A 111 -0.65 21.86 -7.44
C ALA A 111 -2.06 22.10 -6.87
N GLN A 112 -2.81 23.06 -7.42
CA GLN A 112 -4.20 23.32 -7.05
C GLN A 112 -5.12 22.14 -7.37
N SER A 113 -4.94 21.49 -8.52
CA SER A 113 -5.71 20.29 -8.90
C SER A 113 -5.41 19.10 -7.97
N VAL A 114 -4.15 18.91 -7.56
CA VAL A 114 -3.77 17.90 -6.56
C VAL A 114 -4.41 18.18 -5.20
N LEU A 115 -4.37 19.44 -4.75
CA LEU A 115 -5.00 19.86 -3.49
C LEU A 115 -6.51 19.63 -3.51
N LEU A 116 -7.18 19.93 -4.63
CA LEU A 116 -8.62 19.70 -4.77
C LEU A 116 -8.98 18.21 -4.61
N GLN A 117 -8.22 17.33 -5.26
CA GLN A 117 -8.42 15.87 -5.14
C GLN A 117 -8.14 15.38 -3.72
N LEU A 118 -7.06 15.87 -3.10
CA LEU A 118 -6.72 15.50 -1.73
C LEU A 118 -7.75 15.96 -0.69
N SER A 119 -8.28 17.17 -0.83
CA SER A 119 -9.33 17.69 0.05
C SER A 119 -10.63 16.90 -0.11
N TYR A 120 -10.98 16.49 -1.33
CA TYR A 120 -12.11 15.58 -1.57
C TYR A 120 -11.91 14.23 -0.88
N ILE A 121 -10.72 13.64 -1.03
CA ILE A 121 -10.35 12.38 -0.40
C ILE A 121 -10.39 12.51 1.13
N GLU A 122 -9.86 13.60 1.70
CA GLU A 122 -9.85 13.83 3.16
C GLU A 122 -11.27 13.90 3.74
N ALA A 123 -12.14 14.69 3.10
CA ALA A 123 -13.54 14.84 3.51
C ALA A 123 -14.29 13.51 3.47
N THR A 124 -14.06 12.72 2.42
CA THR A 124 -14.75 11.45 2.18
C THR A 124 -14.17 10.30 3.03
N LEU A 125 -12.86 10.23 3.23
CA LEU A 125 -12.23 9.29 4.16
C LEU A 125 -12.62 9.57 5.60
N GLY A 126 -12.73 10.84 5.98
CA GLY A 126 -13.15 11.21 7.33
C GLY A 126 -14.54 10.69 7.67
N THR A 127 -15.45 10.57 6.70
CA THR A 127 -16.79 9.99 6.91
C THR A 127 -16.77 8.47 6.80
N ALA A 128 -16.04 7.90 5.84
CA ALA A 128 -15.91 6.45 5.66
C ALA A 128 -15.21 5.77 6.85
N SER A 129 -14.09 6.33 7.33
CA SER A 129 -13.33 5.83 8.48
C SER A 129 -14.16 5.84 9.77
N ARG A 130 -15.04 6.85 9.95
CA ARG A 130 -15.95 6.91 11.10
C ARG A 130 -17.09 5.88 11.07
N ARG A 131 -17.39 5.32 9.89
CA ARG A 131 -18.43 4.30 9.69
C ARG A 131 -17.87 2.89 9.63
N ALA A 132 -16.59 2.74 9.32
CA ALA A 132 -15.93 1.45 9.23
C ALA A 132 -15.78 0.83 10.63
N GLU A 133 -16.04 -0.48 10.72
CA GLU A 133 -15.74 -1.22 11.95
C GLU A 133 -14.21 -1.27 12.13
N GLU A 134 -13.69 -0.67 13.22
CA GLU A 134 -12.26 -0.57 13.52
C GLU A 134 -11.54 -1.93 13.56
N THR A 135 -12.29 -3.02 13.74
CA THR A 135 -11.79 -4.41 13.78
C THR A 135 -11.70 -5.08 12.42
N SER A 136 -12.39 -4.57 11.39
CA SER A 136 -12.37 -5.13 10.04
C SER A 136 -11.05 -4.85 9.31
N SER A 137 -10.67 -5.73 8.37
CA SER A 137 -9.46 -5.56 7.56
C SER A 137 -9.51 -4.24 6.77
N CYS A 138 -10.63 -3.98 6.08
CA CYS A 138 -10.85 -2.74 5.33
C CYS A 138 -10.88 -1.51 6.25
N GLY A 139 -11.49 -1.59 7.44
CA GLY A 139 -11.49 -0.49 8.41
C GLY A 139 -10.09 -0.06 8.87
N LYS A 140 -9.19 -1.03 9.10
CA LYS A 140 -7.78 -0.75 9.41
C LYS A 140 -7.05 -0.07 8.24
N LEU A 141 -7.33 -0.48 7.01
CA LEU A 141 -6.74 0.11 5.80
C LEU A 141 -7.24 1.55 5.57
N LEU A 142 -8.55 1.80 5.73
CA LEU A 142 -9.14 3.15 5.65
C LEU A 142 -8.57 4.07 6.71
N TYR A 143 -8.43 3.59 7.95
CA TYR A 143 -7.82 4.35 9.03
C TYR A 143 -6.39 4.76 8.67
N ARG A 144 -5.57 3.82 8.18
CA ARG A 144 -4.19 4.10 7.74
C ARG A 144 -4.14 5.09 6.57
N ALA A 145 -5.03 4.96 5.58
CA ALA A 145 -5.12 5.90 4.46
C ALA A 145 -5.45 7.31 4.96
N HIS A 146 -6.38 7.44 5.91
CA HIS A 146 -6.77 8.71 6.52
C HIS A 146 -5.59 9.47 7.16
N PHE A 147 -4.55 8.80 7.68
CA PHE A 147 -3.36 9.49 8.23
C PHE A 147 -2.37 9.98 7.17
N GLN A 148 -2.43 9.48 5.95
CA GLN A 148 -1.49 9.84 4.90
C GLN A 148 -1.97 11.06 4.12
N ILE A 149 -3.30 11.22 3.97
CA ILE A 149 -3.91 12.28 3.17
C ILE A 149 -3.64 13.69 3.74
N PRO A 150 -3.83 13.98 5.04
CA PRO A 150 -3.48 15.29 5.60
C PRO A 150 -1.99 15.61 5.46
N LYS A 151 -1.11 14.61 5.59
CA LYS A 151 0.33 14.78 5.35
C LYS A 151 0.62 15.09 3.89
N ALA A 152 -0.11 14.48 2.96
CA ALA A 152 -0.01 14.78 1.54
C ALA A 152 -0.42 16.23 1.23
N ILE A 153 -1.50 16.71 1.85
CA ILE A 153 -2.00 18.08 1.73
C ILE A 153 -0.95 19.07 2.21
N ASP A 154 -0.45 18.92 3.44
CA ASP A 154 0.58 19.80 4.01
C ASP A 154 1.83 19.89 3.12
N LEU A 155 2.25 18.75 2.55
CA LEU A 155 3.38 18.70 1.64
C LEU A 155 3.07 19.38 0.29
N ALA A 156 1.87 19.20 -0.24
CA ALA A 156 1.44 19.83 -1.49
C ALA A 156 1.31 21.36 -1.35
N GLU A 157 0.76 21.85 -0.24
CA GLU A 157 0.68 23.28 0.10
C GLU A 157 2.06 23.92 0.20
N LYS A 158 3.05 23.19 0.73
CA LYS A 158 4.45 23.62 0.80
C LYS A 158 5.20 23.50 -0.54
N GLY A 159 4.52 23.13 -1.63
CA GLY A 159 5.13 22.92 -2.94
C GLY A 159 6.00 21.66 -3.04
N ALA A 160 6.00 20.80 -2.02
CA ALA A 160 6.76 19.55 -1.98
C ALA A 160 5.99 18.41 -2.70
N LEU A 161 5.59 18.64 -3.95
CA LEU A 161 4.72 17.75 -4.75
C LEU A 161 5.24 16.31 -4.86
N VAL A 162 6.56 16.12 -4.90
CA VAL A 162 7.17 14.78 -4.88
C VAL A 162 6.88 14.05 -3.57
N LYS A 163 7.07 14.72 -2.42
CA LYS A 163 6.80 14.14 -1.10
C LYS A 163 5.30 13.90 -0.89
N ALA A 164 4.47 14.83 -1.35
CA ALA A 164 3.02 14.66 -1.36
C ALA A 164 2.62 13.43 -2.18
N GLY A 165 3.19 13.27 -3.38
CA GLY A 165 2.90 12.14 -4.26
C GLY A 165 3.15 10.77 -3.64
N TRP A 166 4.19 10.61 -2.81
CA TRP A 166 4.42 9.36 -2.06
C TRP A 166 3.31 9.04 -1.07
N LYS A 167 2.80 10.07 -0.40
CA LYS A 167 1.69 9.92 0.55
C LYS A 167 0.39 9.57 -0.16
N ILE A 168 0.15 10.16 -1.33
CA ILE A 168 -1.00 9.86 -2.18
C ILE A 168 -0.93 8.42 -2.70
N ALA A 169 0.20 8.00 -3.26
CA ALA A 169 0.39 6.66 -3.82
C ALA A 169 0.23 5.57 -2.75
N PHE A 170 0.75 5.80 -1.55
CA PHE A 170 0.58 4.87 -0.44
C PHE A 170 -0.88 4.82 0.04
N ALA A 171 -1.57 5.96 0.15
CA ALA A 171 -3.00 5.98 0.47
C ALA A 171 -3.84 5.25 -0.60
N ARG A 172 -3.52 5.45 -1.89
CA ARG A 172 -4.14 4.74 -3.01
C ARG A 172 -4.00 3.22 -2.87
N SER A 173 -2.80 2.72 -2.55
CA SER A 173 -2.56 1.29 -2.33
C SER A 173 -3.50 0.71 -1.28
N LEU A 174 -3.61 1.37 -0.14
CA LEU A 174 -4.47 0.95 0.97
C LEU A 174 -5.95 0.97 0.58
N LEU A 175 -6.36 1.96 -0.21
CA LEU A 175 -7.74 2.09 -0.71
C LEU A 175 -8.08 0.99 -1.74
N GLU A 176 -7.17 0.67 -2.65
CA GLU A 176 -7.38 -0.41 -3.63
C GLU A 176 -7.36 -1.80 -2.98
N GLU A 177 -6.56 -1.98 -1.95
CA GLU A 177 -6.55 -3.20 -1.12
C GLU A 177 -7.87 -3.35 -0.35
N CYS A 178 -8.33 -2.27 0.29
CA CYS A 178 -9.63 -2.23 0.94
C CYS A 178 -10.76 -2.51 -0.05
N LEU A 179 -10.73 -1.91 -1.26
CA LEU A 179 -11.70 -2.16 -2.32
C LEU A 179 -11.75 -3.63 -2.75
N SER A 180 -10.58 -4.28 -2.79
CA SER A 180 -10.48 -5.72 -3.11
C SER A 180 -11.11 -6.59 -2.03
N ALA A 181 -10.96 -6.19 -0.76
CA ALA A 181 -11.50 -6.93 0.38
C ALA A 181 -12.99 -6.65 0.65
N ASP A 182 -13.46 -5.44 0.35
CA ASP A 182 -14.83 -4.98 0.53
C ASP A 182 -15.23 -4.04 -0.63
N PRO A 183 -15.82 -4.58 -1.71
CA PRO A 183 -16.18 -3.82 -2.89
C PRO A 183 -17.41 -2.95 -2.62
N HIS A 184 -17.18 -1.78 -2.04
CA HIS A 184 -18.20 -0.77 -1.77
C HIS A 184 -17.97 0.50 -2.60
N SER A 185 -19.04 1.12 -3.11
CA SER A 185 -18.99 2.30 -4.00
C SER A 185 -18.17 3.45 -3.42
N ALA A 186 -18.32 3.74 -2.13
CA ALA A 186 -17.55 4.77 -1.45
C ALA A 186 -16.03 4.50 -1.44
N VAL A 187 -15.60 3.24 -1.34
CA VAL A 187 -14.17 2.87 -1.39
C VAL A 187 -13.66 2.96 -2.82
N ALA A 188 -14.50 2.61 -3.81
CA ALA A 188 -14.17 2.75 -5.22
C ALA A 188 -13.96 4.22 -5.61
N GLU A 189 -14.82 5.13 -5.17
CA GLU A 189 -14.69 6.57 -5.38
C GLU A 189 -13.42 7.14 -4.75
N LEU A 190 -13.10 6.72 -3.52
CA LEU A 190 -11.87 7.10 -2.84
C LEU A 190 -10.62 6.61 -3.58
N ALA A 191 -10.63 5.34 -4.03
CA ALA A 191 -9.53 4.76 -4.79
C ALA A 191 -9.31 5.51 -6.12
N GLU A 192 -10.39 5.88 -6.81
CA GLU A 192 -10.34 6.63 -8.07
C GLU A 192 -9.84 8.07 -7.87
N ALA A 193 -10.31 8.75 -6.83
CA ALA A 193 -9.80 10.08 -6.49
C ALA A 193 -8.30 10.03 -6.15
N ALA A 194 -7.87 9.02 -5.37
CA ALA A 194 -6.46 8.83 -5.05
C ALA A 194 -5.61 8.48 -6.29
N ARG A 195 -6.18 7.74 -7.24
CA ARG A 195 -5.59 7.45 -8.56
C ARG A 195 -5.43 8.72 -9.39
N THR A 196 -6.46 9.54 -9.48
CA THR A 196 -6.44 10.83 -10.18
C THR A 196 -5.37 11.75 -9.58
N ALA A 197 -5.35 11.89 -8.24
CA ALA A 197 -4.35 12.67 -7.54
C ALA A 197 -2.92 12.17 -7.80
N THR A 198 -2.73 10.84 -7.83
CA THR A 198 -1.44 10.22 -8.15
C THR A 198 -1.01 10.58 -9.57
N ASN A 199 -1.89 10.42 -10.57
CA ASN A 199 -1.61 10.74 -11.97
C ASN A 199 -1.22 12.20 -12.17
N LEU A 200 -1.83 13.12 -11.41
CA LEU A 200 -1.50 14.53 -11.45
C LEU A 200 -0.11 14.82 -10.91
N VAL A 201 0.46 14.05 -9.97
CA VAL A 201 1.85 14.28 -9.49
C VAL A 201 2.89 13.44 -10.24
N MET A 202 2.47 12.44 -11.02
CA MET A 202 3.34 11.51 -11.74
C MET A 202 4.48 12.21 -12.50
N PRO A 203 4.25 13.18 -13.41
CA PRO A 203 5.34 13.85 -14.14
C PRO A 203 6.45 14.49 -13.27
N ASP A 204 6.17 14.88 -12.03
CA ASP A 204 7.20 15.45 -11.14
C ASP A 204 7.96 14.35 -10.40
N LEU A 205 7.27 13.26 -10.07
CA LEU A 205 7.90 12.03 -9.59
C LEU A 205 8.84 11.45 -10.65
N LYS A 206 8.48 11.60 -11.93
CA LYS A 206 9.29 11.16 -13.07
C LYS A 206 10.63 11.90 -13.24
N LYS A 207 10.80 13.09 -12.67
CA LYS A 207 11.99 13.93 -12.90
C LYS A 207 13.13 13.69 -11.89
N ASN A 208 12.93 12.84 -10.88
CA ASN A 208 13.77 12.80 -9.68
C ASN A 208 14.46 11.43 -9.42
N ASP A 209 15.02 10.81 -10.47
CA ASP A 209 15.78 9.53 -10.51
C ASP A 209 16.76 9.30 -9.32
N ASN A 210 16.93 8.13 -8.67
CA ASN A 210 16.88 6.73 -9.15
C ASN A 210 16.23 5.69 -8.20
N ALA A 211 15.97 5.98 -6.91
CA ALA A 211 15.43 4.97 -5.97
C ALA A 211 13.89 4.93 -5.91
N ASN A 212 13.25 5.96 -6.43
CA ASN A 212 11.84 6.25 -6.23
C ASN A 212 10.99 5.87 -7.45
N TRP A 213 11.55 5.94 -8.66
CA TRP A 213 10.87 5.48 -9.88
C TRP A 213 10.44 4.01 -9.85
N GLN A 214 11.25 3.17 -9.22
CA GLN A 214 10.97 1.75 -9.04
C GLN A 214 9.66 1.51 -8.26
N ARG A 215 9.32 2.41 -7.32
CA ARG A 215 8.09 2.34 -6.50
C ARG A 215 6.83 2.84 -7.24
N LEU A 216 6.98 3.53 -8.37
CA LEU A 216 5.87 3.92 -9.27
C LEU A 216 5.70 2.98 -10.45
N GLN A 217 6.79 2.33 -10.88
CA GLN A 217 6.72 1.19 -11.79
C GLN A 217 5.84 0.09 -11.18
N TRP A 218 5.99 -0.18 -9.87
CA TRP A 218 5.07 -1.04 -9.09
C TRP A 218 3.57 -0.73 -9.31
N LEU A 219 3.17 0.54 -9.33
CA LEU A 219 1.75 0.91 -9.55
C LEU A 219 1.26 0.62 -10.98
N LYS A 220 2.14 0.76 -11.97
CA LYS A 220 1.82 0.45 -13.38
C LYS A 220 1.83 -1.04 -13.64
N ASP A 221 2.73 -1.76 -12.99
CA ASP A 221 2.88 -3.20 -13.15
C ASP A 221 1.62 -3.94 -12.64
N ARG A 222 0.89 -3.36 -11.68
CA ARG A 222 -0.44 -3.85 -11.26
C ARG A 222 -1.53 -3.77 -12.33
N GLU A 223 -1.30 -3.06 -13.44
CA GLU A 223 -2.23 -3.01 -14.58
C GLU A 223 -1.97 -4.14 -15.59
N VAL A 224 -0.93 -4.95 -15.39
CA VAL A 224 -0.69 -6.18 -16.17
C VAL A 224 -1.55 -7.29 -15.60
N ASP A 225 -2.25 -8.03 -16.46
CA ASP A 225 -3.10 -9.12 -16.01
C ASP A 225 -2.26 -10.19 -15.29
N PRO A 226 -2.77 -10.74 -14.19
CA PRO A 226 -2.18 -11.89 -13.52
C PRO A 226 -1.87 -13.03 -14.47
N ILE A 227 -0.74 -13.68 -14.26
CA ILE A 227 -0.46 -14.98 -14.84
C ILE A 227 -1.09 -16.03 -13.94
N ASP A 228 -1.96 -16.84 -14.51
CA ASP A 228 -2.55 -18.03 -13.89
C ASP A 228 -1.93 -19.27 -14.54
N THR A 229 -1.64 -20.27 -13.72
CA THR A 229 -1.13 -21.57 -14.17
C THR A 229 -2.25 -22.48 -14.69
N ASN A 230 -3.53 -22.09 -14.58
CA ASN A 230 -4.71 -22.87 -14.98
C ASN A 230 -4.75 -24.30 -14.40
N GLY A 231 -4.05 -24.54 -13.29
CA GLY A 231 -3.92 -25.88 -12.69
C GLY A 231 -2.91 -26.80 -13.39
N GLU A 232 -2.08 -26.29 -14.30
CA GLU A 232 -1.01 -27.05 -14.99
C GLU A 232 0.31 -27.09 -14.18
N ALA A 233 0.34 -26.49 -12.98
CA ALA A 233 1.53 -26.46 -12.15
C ALA A 233 1.81 -27.84 -11.53
N GLU A 234 3.01 -28.34 -11.75
CA GLU A 234 3.49 -29.57 -11.13
C GLU A 234 4.21 -29.26 -9.81
N PRO A 235 4.11 -30.12 -8.78
CA PRO A 235 4.88 -29.98 -7.55
C PRO A 235 6.39 -29.94 -7.82
N LEU A 236 7.10 -29.06 -7.10
CA LEU A 236 8.56 -29.00 -7.08
C LEU A 236 9.11 -30.05 -6.11
N ASP A 237 9.19 -31.30 -6.54
CA ASP A 237 9.60 -32.48 -5.76
C ASP A 237 10.47 -33.40 -6.64
N PRO A 238 11.65 -33.87 -6.19
CA PRO A 238 12.23 -33.69 -4.86
C PRO A 238 12.89 -32.33 -4.60
N LEU A 239 12.91 -31.94 -3.33
CA LEU A 239 13.75 -30.86 -2.82
C LEU A 239 15.03 -31.43 -2.19
N GLU A 240 16.17 -30.86 -2.56
CA GLU A 240 17.47 -31.15 -1.96
C GLU A 240 17.83 -30.11 -0.89
N ILE A 241 18.55 -30.53 0.16
CA ILE A 241 19.06 -29.63 1.20
C ILE A 241 20.55 -29.40 0.99
N ASP A 242 20.96 -28.16 0.74
CA ASP A 242 22.35 -27.82 0.43
C ASP A 242 23.26 -27.88 1.66
N TYR A 243 22.77 -27.43 2.82
CA TYR A 243 23.58 -27.37 4.04
C TYR A 243 22.74 -27.42 5.32
N CYS A 244 23.35 -27.94 6.38
CA CYS A 244 22.82 -27.97 7.75
C CYS A 244 21.41 -28.58 7.84
N GLU A 245 21.24 -29.76 7.26
CA GLU A 245 20.02 -30.57 7.17
C GLU A 245 19.12 -30.57 8.41
N LYS A 246 19.68 -30.62 9.62
CA LYS A 246 18.93 -30.57 10.89
C LYS A 246 18.12 -29.29 11.13
N PHE A 247 18.26 -28.30 10.25
CA PHE A 247 17.51 -27.03 10.25
C PHE A 247 16.47 -26.96 9.14
N SER A 248 16.35 -28.00 8.32
CA SER A 248 15.35 -28.11 7.27
C SER A 248 14.47 -29.33 7.51
N GLU A 249 13.17 -29.14 7.40
CA GLU A 249 12.20 -30.23 7.32
C GLU A 249 11.59 -30.16 5.93
N VAL A 250 11.80 -31.18 5.10
CA VAL A 250 11.23 -31.29 3.75
C VAL A 250 10.20 -32.40 3.73
N ASN A 251 9.02 -32.13 3.19
CA ASN A 251 7.95 -33.12 3.02
C ASN A 251 7.31 -32.94 1.65
N GLY A 252 7.73 -33.74 0.66
CA GLY A 252 7.39 -33.52 -0.74
C GLY A 252 7.88 -32.15 -1.21
N ASN A 253 6.96 -31.35 -1.73
CA ASN A 253 7.21 -29.98 -2.17
C ASN A 253 6.93 -28.93 -1.08
N ASP A 254 6.91 -29.29 0.20
CA ASP A 254 6.88 -28.37 1.33
C ASP A 254 8.25 -28.34 2.03
N ALA A 255 8.63 -27.18 2.56
CA ALA A 255 9.84 -27.02 3.35
C ALA A 255 9.65 -26.08 4.56
N LYS A 256 10.26 -26.42 5.69
CA LYS A 256 10.41 -25.53 6.85
C LYS A 256 11.87 -25.34 7.15
N ILE A 257 12.30 -24.09 7.27
CA ILE A 257 13.68 -23.75 7.60
C ILE A 257 13.71 -23.07 8.96
N ARG A 258 14.54 -23.60 9.85
CA ARG A 258 14.71 -23.13 11.23
C ARG A 258 16.01 -22.35 11.36
N VAL A 259 16.00 -21.28 12.14
CA VAL A 259 17.20 -20.56 12.61
C VAL A 259 17.24 -20.57 14.13
N ASP A 260 18.38 -20.96 14.70
CA ASP A 260 18.64 -20.88 16.15
C ASP A 260 20.00 -20.27 16.48
N THR A 261 20.33 -20.20 17.78
CA THR A 261 21.62 -19.70 18.30
C THR A 261 22.59 -20.82 18.69
N THR A 262 22.20 -22.09 18.56
CA THR A 262 22.87 -23.22 19.23
C THR A 262 23.94 -23.90 18.37
N THR A 263 24.10 -23.48 17.12
CA THR A 263 25.01 -24.12 16.17
C THR A 263 25.68 -23.10 15.24
N PRO A 264 26.81 -23.43 14.58
CA PRO A 264 27.40 -22.53 13.58
C PRO A 264 26.47 -22.28 12.39
N CYS A 265 25.50 -23.16 12.15
CA CYS A 265 24.51 -23.04 11.09
C CYS A 265 23.35 -22.16 11.56
N ARG A 266 23.38 -20.87 11.23
CA ARG A 266 22.26 -19.94 11.50
C ARG A 266 21.24 -19.95 10.35
N GLY A 267 20.74 -21.16 10.04
CA GLY A 267 19.82 -21.39 8.93
C GLY A 267 20.17 -22.60 8.06
N SER A 268 19.48 -22.70 6.94
CA SER A 268 19.62 -23.75 5.93
C SER A 268 19.10 -23.24 4.58
N ARG A 269 19.24 -24.08 3.55
CA ARG A 269 18.74 -23.83 2.20
C ARG A 269 18.29 -25.13 1.57
N VAL A 270 17.15 -25.07 0.90
CA VAL A 270 16.62 -26.13 0.05
C VAL A 270 16.61 -25.66 -1.40
N ARG A 271 16.65 -26.61 -2.34
CA ARG A 271 16.60 -26.33 -3.77
C ARG A 271 15.89 -27.41 -4.57
N SER A 272 15.47 -27.10 -5.79
CA SER A 272 15.11 -28.14 -6.77
C SER A 272 16.32 -29.00 -7.13
N ASP A 273 16.09 -30.26 -7.46
CA ASP A 273 17.10 -31.21 -7.92
C ASP A 273 17.59 -30.92 -9.35
N VAL A 274 16.74 -30.32 -10.17
CA VAL A 274 17.02 -29.94 -11.57
C VAL A 274 16.99 -28.43 -11.81
N GLN A 275 17.66 -28.00 -12.88
CA GLN A 275 17.57 -26.65 -13.42
C GLN A 275 16.44 -26.53 -14.44
N TYR A 276 15.82 -25.36 -14.47
CA TYR A 276 14.77 -24.99 -15.42
C TYR A 276 15.25 -23.89 -16.37
N PRO A 277 15.00 -23.99 -17.68
CA PRO A 277 15.43 -22.99 -18.65
C PRO A 277 14.57 -21.71 -18.64
N SER A 278 13.33 -21.83 -18.19
CA SER A 278 12.32 -20.78 -18.01
C SER A 278 11.14 -21.37 -17.25
N GLY A 279 10.23 -20.56 -16.72
CA GLY A 279 9.03 -21.10 -16.07
C GLY A 279 8.20 -20.10 -15.28
N ILE A 280 7.14 -20.63 -14.69
CA ILE A 280 6.34 -20.01 -13.65
C ILE A 280 6.64 -20.78 -12.37
N PHE A 281 7.25 -20.12 -11.40
CA PHE A 281 7.70 -20.73 -10.14
C PHE A 281 6.96 -20.06 -9.01
N SER A 282 6.28 -20.84 -8.17
CA SER A 282 5.50 -20.30 -7.07
C SER A 282 5.64 -21.10 -5.80
N ALA A 283 5.45 -20.42 -4.67
CA ALA A 283 5.42 -21.01 -3.35
C ALA A 283 4.48 -20.19 -2.45
N ARG A 284 3.80 -20.86 -1.53
CA ARG A 284 3.12 -20.21 -0.40
C ARG A 284 4.13 -20.02 0.72
N ILE A 285 4.43 -18.78 1.07
CA ILE A 285 5.50 -18.46 2.03
C ILE A 285 4.90 -17.78 3.26
N LYS A 286 5.37 -18.18 4.44
CA LYS A 286 5.09 -17.52 5.71
C LYS A 286 6.39 -17.27 6.47
N CYS A 287 6.64 -16.00 6.78
CA CYS A 287 7.83 -15.57 7.52
C CYS A 287 7.83 -16.02 8.98
N PRO A 288 8.99 -16.12 9.63
CA PRO A 288 9.05 -16.39 11.05
C PRO A 288 8.36 -15.33 11.90
N LYS A 289 7.78 -15.76 13.02
CA LYS A 289 7.20 -14.89 14.04
C LYS A 289 8.29 -14.25 14.90
N GLY A 290 7.89 -13.25 15.69
CA GLY A 290 8.79 -12.51 16.57
C GLY A 290 9.57 -11.40 15.87
N ASP A 291 10.62 -10.93 16.54
CA ASP A 291 11.62 -9.99 16.04
C ASP A 291 12.66 -10.75 15.22
N ILE A 292 12.47 -10.73 13.90
CA ILE A 292 13.34 -11.40 12.91
C ILE A 292 14.41 -10.45 12.35
N SER A 293 14.63 -9.28 12.95
CA SER A 293 15.64 -8.31 12.52
C SER A 293 17.00 -9.01 12.32
N GLY A 294 17.67 -8.71 11.21
CA GLY A 294 18.92 -9.34 10.80
C GLY A 294 18.76 -10.53 9.85
N LEU A 295 17.63 -11.25 9.89
CA LEU A 295 17.41 -12.37 8.97
C LEU A 295 17.02 -11.92 7.57
N VAL A 296 17.34 -12.78 6.61
CA VAL A 296 16.72 -12.80 5.29
C VAL A 296 16.11 -14.17 5.07
N GLN A 297 14.82 -14.21 4.79
CA GLN A 297 14.17 -15.37 4.18
C GLN A 297 14.07 -15.12 2.68
N SER A 298 14.42 -16.07 1.84
CA SER A 298 14.42 -15.92 0.39
C SER A 298 13.69 -17.03 -0.34
N TYR A 299 13.17 -16.70 -1.52
CA TYR A 299 12.69 -17.61 -2.54
C TYR A 299 13.15 -17.08 -3.89
N TYR A 300 13.96 -17.84 -4.61
CA TYR A 300 14.72 -17.30 -5.73
C TYR A 300 15.08 -18.36 -6.76
N LEU A 301 15.42 -17.90 -7.96
CA LEU A 301 16.00 -18.72 -9.02
C LEU A 301 17.47 -18.39 -9.11
N SER A 302 18.36 -19.38 -9.24
CA SER A 302 19.78 -19.12 -9.51
C SER A 302 20.38 -20.20 -10.40
N SER A 303 21.22 -19.80 -11.35
CA SER A 303 21.92 -20.73 -12.23
C SER A 303 22.85 -21.64 -11.45
N LEU A 304 23.50 -21.10 -10.43
CA LEU A 304 24.26 -21.86 -9.45
C LEU A 304 24.59 -20.95 -8.27
N GLU A 305 24.01 -21.25 -7.12
CA GLU A 305 24.26 -20.57 -5.87
C GLU A 305 25.75 -20.58 -5.49
N GLY A 306 26.28 -19.42 -5.10
CA GLY A 306 27.70 -19.25 -4.77
C GLY A 306 28.63 -19.07 -5.97
N SER A 307 28.15 -19.21 -7.22
CA SER A 307 28.93 -18.78 -8.38
C SER A 307 29.14 -17.27 -8.38
N ARG A 308 30.20 -16.80 -9.05
CA ARG A 308 30.48 -15.36 -9.22
C ARG A 308 29.85 -14.77 -10.47
N ASP A 309 29.35 -15.62 -11.36
CA ASP A 309 28.77 -15.27 -12.64
C ASP A 309 27.32 -15.77 -12.76
N GLN A 310 26.63 -15.99 -11.65
CA GLN A 310 25.28 -16.51 -11.68
C GLN A 310 24.29 -15.55 -12.35
N ASP A 311 23.31 -16.11 -13.05
CA ASP A 311 22.05 -15.43 -13.29
C ASP A 311 21.11 -15.80 -12.13
N GLU A 312 20.34 -14.83 -11.63
CA GLU A 312 19.52 -15.03 -10.42
C GLU A 312 18.33 -14.07 -10.39
N ILE A 313 17.21 -14.47 -9.77
CA ILE A 313 15.94 -13.72 -9.72
C ILE A 313 15.28 -13.94 -8.35
N ASP A 314 14.99 -12.86 -7.63
CA ASP A 314 14.82 -12.94 -6.17
C ASP A 314 13.48 -12.41 -5.65
N PHE A 315 12.97 -13.08 -4.62
CA PHE A 315 12.24 -12.50 -3.50
C PHE A 315 13.04 -12.65 -2.21
N GLU A 316 13.24 -11.55 -1.48
CA GLU A 316 13.96 -11.52 -0.21
C GLU A 316 13.18 -10.72 0.85
N PHE A 317 12.78 -11.39 1.92
CA PHE A 317 12.12 -10.79 3.08
C PHE A 317 13.18 -10.29 4.06
N LEU A 318 13.36 -8.97 4.12
CA LEU A 318 14.34 -8.33 4.99
C LEU A 318 13.76 -8.22 6.41
N GLY A 319 14.34 -8.93 7.37
CA GLY A 319 13.75 -9.12 8.70
C GLY A 319 13.50 -7.84 9.51
N LYS A 320 14.18 -6.73 9.20
CA LYS A 320 13.92 -5.41 9.80
C LYS A 320 12.52 -4.86 9.53
N ASP A 321 11.83 -5.30 8.48
CA ASP A 321 10.49 -4.85 8.14
C ASP A 321 9.68 -5.94 7.42
N LYS A 322 8.83 -6.64 8.18
CA LYS A 322 7.94 -7.71 7.71
C LYS A 322 6.78 -7.24 6.81
N TRP A 323 6.65 -5.94 6.56
CA TRP A 323 5.61 -5.37 5.69
C TRP A 323 6.11 -5.09 4.27
N GLN A 324 7.34 -5.48 3.95
CA GLN A 324 7.95 -5.30 2.65
C GLN A 324 8.68 -6.57 2.22
N VAL A 325 8.77 -6.78 0.90
CA VAL A 325 9.65 -7.77 0.29
C VAL A 325 10.54 -7.07 -0.74
N GLN A 326 11.81 -7.46 -0.80
CA GLN A 326 12.73 -7.00 -1.83
C GLN A 326 12.67 -7.95 -3.03
N THR A 327 12.70 -7.40 -4.23
CA THR A 327 12.92 -8.16 -5.46
C THR A 327 14.22 -7.71 -6.11
N ASN A 328 14.93 -8.62 -6.76
CA ASN A 328 16.16 -8.31 -7.49
C ASN A 328 16.35 -9.29 -8.65
N TYR A 329 17.30 -8.98 -9.54
CA TYR A 329 17.82 -9.98 -10.46
C TYR A 329 19.27 -9.68 -10.84
N TYR A 330 20.04 -10.74 -10.99
CA TYR A 330 21.45 -10.73 -11.36
C TYR A 330 21.63 -11.29 -12.77
N VAL A 331 22.62 -10.75 -13.47
CA VAL A 331 23.05 -11.25 -14.78
C VAL A 331 24.57 -11.32 -14.78
N ASN A 332 25.12 -12.52 -14.95
CA ASN A 332 26.55 -12.78 -14.83
C ASN A 332 27.16 -12.17 -13.54
N GLY A 333 26.49 -12.42 -12.40
CA GLY A 333 26.91 -11.97 -11.07
C GLY A 333 26.69 -10.48 -10.78
N LYS A 334 26.09 -9.72 -11.71
CA LYS A 334 25.83 -8.29 -11.53
C LYS A 334 24.36 -8.04 -11.21
N GLY A 335 24.09 -7.70 -9.95
CA GLY A 335 22.78 -7.24 -9.43
C GLY A 335 22.63 -5.73 -9.48
N GLY A 336 22.17 -5.10 -8.38
CA GLY A 336 21.96 -3.66 -8.29
C GLY A 336 20.59 -3.21 -8.83
N ARG A 337 19.61 -4.12 -8.80
CA ARG A 337 18.25 -3.92 -9.33
C ARG A 337 17.21 -4.16 -8.25
N GLU A 338 17.57 -3.87 -7.01
CA GLU A 338 16.74 -4.07 -5.83
C GLU A 338 15.51 -3.16 -5.92
N VAL A 339 14.33 -3.70 -5.64
CA VAL A 339 13.08 -2.94 -5.49
C VAL A 339 12.34 -3.45 -4.27
N LEU A 340 12.06 -2.54 -3.33
CA LEU A 340 11.23 -2.81 -2.16
C LEU A 340 9.74 -2.67 -2.51
N ILE A 341 9.03 -3.78 -2.39
CA ILE A 341 7.60 -3.91 -2.64
C ILE A 341 6.85 -3.91 -1.30
N PRO A 342 5.95 -2.94 -1.05
CA PRO A 342 5.06 -2.99 0.11
C PRO A 342 4.06 -4.14 -0.03
N LEU A 343 3.90 -4.95 1.02
CA LEU A 343 3.01 -6.11 1.01
C LEU A 343 1.54 -5.75 1.29
N GLY A 344 1.29 -4.76 2.15
CA GLY A 344 -0.05 -4.48 2.67
C GLY A 344 -0.42 -5.32 3.91
N PHE A 345 0.35 -6.39 4.16
CA PHE A 345 0.24 -7.31 5.30
C PHE A 345 1.61 -7.55 5.96
N ASP A 346 1.61 -8.18 7.14
CA ASP A 346 2.82 -8.69 7.80
C ASP A 346 3.07 -10.12 7.34
N CYS A 347 4.21 -10.38 6.69
CA CYS A 347 4.50 -11.68 6.06
C CYS A 347 4.59 -12.87 7.03
N SER A 348 4.59 -12.64 8.35
CA SER A 348 4.58 -13.70 9.37
C SER A 348 3.18 -14.07 9.88
N SER A 349 2.15 -13.34 9.44
CA SER A 349 0.78 -13.50 9.96
C SER A 349 0.06 -14.70 9.37
N ASP A 350 0.24 -14.93 8.07
CA ASP A 350 -0.38 -16.03 7.32
C ASP A 350 0.48 -16.37 6.09
N PHE A 351 0.15 -17.45 5.40
CA PHE A 351 0.74 -17.81 4.11
C PHE A 351 0.21 -16.92 2.99
N HIS A 352 1.13 -16.41 2.17
CA HIS A 352 0.85 -15.67 0.95
C HIS A 352 1.56 -16.33 -0.23
N GLU A 353 0.98 -16.23 -1.43
CA GLU A 353 1.56 -16.84 -2.63
C GLU A 353 2.53 -15.86 -3.31
N TYR A 354 3.76 -16.30 -3.56
CA TYR A 354 4.80 -15.54 -4.24
C TYR A 354 5.18 -16.26 -5.51
N THR A 355 5.07 -15.59 -6.65
CA THR A 355 5.30 -16.18 -7.97
C THR A 355 6.33 -15.39 -8.76
N ILE A 356 7.29 -16.10 -9.35
CA ILE A 356 8.25 -15.60 -10.34
C ILE A 356 7.88 -16.24 -11.68
N PHE A 357 7.42 -15.42 -12.62
CA PHE A 357 7.37 -15.79 -14.03
C PHE A 357 8.65 -15.30 -14.70
N TRP A 358 9.32 -16.17 -15.45
CA TRP A 358 10.52 -15.84 -16.17
C TRP A 358 10.57 -16.56 -17.52
N ASN A 359 10.69 -15.78 -18.60
CA ASN A 359 10.95 -16.29 -19.94
C ASN A 359 11.97 -15.40 -20.67
N ASN A 360 12.20 -15.66 -21.95
CA ASN A 360 13.17 -14.90 -22.76
C ASN A 360 12.77 -13.45 -23.06
N GLN A 361 11.60 -12.99 -22.60
CA GLN A 361 11.04 -11.67 -22.88
C GLN A 361 10.87 -10.82 -21.63
N GLN A 362 10.54 -11.42 -20.47
CA GLN A 362 10.24 -10.67 -19.26
C GLN A 362 10.31 -11.52 -17.99
N ILE A 363 10.63 -10.85 -16.89
CA ILE A 363 10.46 -11.35 -15.54
C ILE A 363 9.25 -10.65 -14.94
N ILE A 364 8.34 -11.40 -14.33
CA ILE A 364 7.18 -10.86 -13.63
C ILE A 364 7.16 -11.45 -12.22
N TRP A 365 7.03 -10.58 -11.22
CA TRP A 365 6.81 -10.96 -9.83
C TRP A 365 5.34 -10.74 -9.49
N GLN A 366 4.69 -11.76 -8.92
CA GLN A 366 3.33 -11.66 -8.40
C GLN A 366 3.28 -12.01 -6.91
N ILE A 367 2.36 -11.37 -6.20
CA ILE A 367 2.01 -11.67 -4.81
C ILE A 367 0.49 -11.81 -4.73
N ASP A 368 0.01 -12.95 -4.24
CA ASP A 368 -1.42 -13.31 -4.19
C ASP A 368 -2.13 -13.06 -5.53
N GLY A 369 -1.54 -13.57 -6.60
CA GLY A 369 -2.01 -13.39 -7.99
C GLY A 369 -1.79 -11.99 -8.56
N LYS A 370 -1.46 -10.96 -7.78
CA LYS A 370 -1.32 -9.58 -8.29
C LYS A 370 0.10 -9.33 -8.79
N VAL A 371 0.24 -8.82 -10.01
CA VAL A 371 1.54 -8.38 -10.53
C VAL A 371 2.06 -7.20 -9.71
N VAL A 372 3.26 -7.35 -9.14
CA VAL A 372 3.90 -6.30 -8.34
C VAL A 372 5.15 -5.72 -9.01
N ARG A 373 5.76 -6.45 -9.95
CA ARG A 373 6.91 -5.95 -10.70
C ARG A 373 7.02 -6.63 -12.06
N VAL A 374 7.39 -5.87 -13.08
CA VAL A 374 7.75 -6.38 -14.40
C VAL A 374 9.14 -5.86 -14.80
N ALA A 375 10.01 -6.76 -15.22
CA ALA A 375 11.28 -6.45 -15.88
C ALA A 375 11.27 -7.01 -17.30
N LYS A 376 10.95 -6.16 -18.28
CA LYS A 376 11.00 -6.53 -19.70
C LYS A 376 12.44 -6.59 -20.19
N ARG A 377 12.78 -7.63 -20.93
CA ARG A 377 14.03 -7.72 -21.68
C ARG A 377 14.06 -6.61 -22.73
N LYS A 378 15.19 -5.94 -22.82
CA LYS A 378 15.45 -4.94 -23.86
C LYS A 378 16.68 -5.34 -24.62
N GLU A 379 16.69 -5.02 -25.91
CA GLU A 379 17.84 -5.26 -26.76
C GLU A 379 19.08 -4.52 -26.21
N GLY A 380 20.20 -5.24 -26.10
CA GLY A 380 21.46 -4.69 -25.59
C GLY A 380 21.56 -4.57 -24.06
N GLU A 381 20.49 -4.80 -23.30
CA GLU A 381 20.55 -4.81 -21.83
C GLU A 381 20.79 -6.25 -21.29
N PRO A 382 21.62 -6.42 -20.24
CA PRO A 382 21.83 -7.72 -19.61
C PRO A 382 20.51 -8.30 -19.08
N TYR A 383 20.27 -9.58 -19.35
CA TYR A 383 19.06 -10.30 -18.94
C TYR A 383 19.40 -11.74 -18.55
N PRO A 384 18.77 -12.33 -17.51
CA PRO A 384 19.06 -13.70 -17.08
C PRO A 384 18.58 -14.71 -18.14
N VAL A 385 19.49 -15.60 -18.55
CA VAL A 385 19.27 -16.60 -19.62
C VAL A 385 19.81 -17.98 -19.28
N LYS A 386 20.62 -18.12 -18.22
CA LYS A 386 21.16 -19.42 -17.79
C LYS A 386 20.06 -20.26 -17.11
N PRO A 387 19.91 -21.56 -17.43
CA PRO A 387 19.03 -22.44 -16.69
C PRO A 387 19.30 -22.37 -15.19
N SER A 388 18.24 -22.34 -14.39
CA SER A 388 18.31 -22.01 -12.96
C SER A 388 17.57 -23.03 -12.10
N TYR A 389 18.16 -23.37 -10.96
CA TYR A 389 17.45 -24.09 -9.89
C TYR A 389 16.50 -23.12 -9.18
N VAL A 390 15.48 -23.68 -8.53
CA VAL A 390 14.66 -22.96 -7.55
C VAL A 390 15.29 -23.15 -6.19
N TYR A 391 15.48 -22.08 -5.43
CA TYR A 391 16.06 -22.08 -4.09
C TYR A 391 15.14 -21.42 -3.08
N ALA A 392 15.20 -21.91 -1.84
CA ALA A 392 14.58 -21.29 -0.67
C ALA A 392 15.54 -21.36 0.51
N SER A 393 15.79 -20.24 1.19
CA SER A 393 16.74 -20.20 2.30
C SER A 393 16.34 -19.22 3.40
N ILE A 394 16.87 -19.44 4.60
CA ILE A 394 16.85 -18.43 5.66
C ILE A 394 18.25 -18.32 6.24
N TRP A 395 18.76 -17.10 6.36
CA TRP A 395 20.11 -16.85 6.82
C TRP A 395 20.25 -15.53 7.59
N ASP A 396 21.27 -15.44 8.43
CA ASP A 396 21.64 -14.23 9.18
C ASP A 396 22.43 -13.27 8.28
N ALA A 397 21.76 -12.22 7.81
CA ALA A 397 22.34 -11.18 6.96
C ALA A 397 22.75 -9.93 7.75
N SER A 398 22.75 -9.97 9.09
CA SER A 398 23.02 -8.78 9.91
C SER A 398 24.42 -8.19 9.70
N TYR A 399 25.36 -8.98 9.20
CA TYR A 399 26.69 -8.50 8.84
C TYR A 399 26.70 -7.66 7.55
N VAL A 400 25.66 -7.73 6.73
CA VAL A 400 25.58 -7.03 5.44
C VAL A 400 25.30 -5.55 5.67
N LEU A 401 26.19 -4.70 5.16
CA LEU A 401 26.12 -3.24 5.31
C LEU A 401 25.95 -2.81 6.78
N ASP A 402 26.62 -3.49 7.71
CA ASP A 402 26.55 -3.24 9.16
C ASP A 402 25.09 -3.18 9.66
N GLY A 403 24.27 -4.18 9.30
CA GLY A 403 22.87 -4.29 9.70
C GLY A 403 21.91 -3.34 8.96
N ARG A 404 22.39 -2.39 8.16
CA ARG A 404 21.51 -1.42 7.47
C ARG A 404 20.57 -2.09 6.46
N TRP A 405 20.94 -3.26 5.92
CA TRP A 405 20.13 -3.95 4.93
C TRP A 405 19.03 -4.82 5.54
N SER A 406 19.33 -5.77 6.41
CA SER A 406 18.34 -6.69 7.01
C SER A 406 17.98 -6.38 8.47
N GLY A 407 18.67 -5.43 9.11
CA GLY A 407 18.58 -5.12 10.54
C GLY A 407 19.71 -5.75 11.35
N ASP A 408 19.76 -5.39 12.64
CA ASP A 408 20.68 -6.02 13.58
C ASP A 408 20.07 -7.31 14.12
N TRP A 409 20.85 -8.39 14.13
CA TRP A 409 20.41 -9.66 14.68
C TRP A 409 20.39 -9.64 16.21
N ARG A 410 19.22 -9.92 16.78
CA ARG A 410 19.03 -9.98 18.24
C ARG A 410 18.91 -11.40 18.77
N GLY A 411 18.26 -12.28 18.01
CA GLY A 411 18.10 -13.69 18.38
C GLY A 411 17.21 -13.95 19.61
N TRP A 412 16.32 -13.02 19.97
CA TRP A 412 15.51 -13.12 21.20
C TRP A 412 14.36 -14.13 21.10
N ASP A 413 13.84 -14.36 19.90
CA ASP A 413 12.65 -15.18 19.67
C ASP A 413 12.99 -16.51 18.98
N VAL A 414 14.25 -16.99 19.08
CA VAL A 414 14.62 -18.31 18.57
C VAL A 414 13.78 -19.43 19.23
N PRO A 415 13.43 -20.50 18.50
CA PRO A 415 13.73 -20.74 17.10
C PRO A 415 12.82 -19.93 16.15
N TYR A 416 13.43 -19.33 15.15
CA TYR A 416 12.69 -18.75 14.02
C TYR A 416 12.41 -19.84 13.01
N ILE A 417 11.17 -19.97 12.57
CA ILE A 417 10.74 -20.97 11.59
C ILE A 417 10.09 -20.21 10.44
N GLY A 418 10.71 -20.23 9.26
CA GLY A 418 10.06 -19.81 8.03
C GLY A 418 9.55 -21.03 7.29
N GLU A 419 8.37 -20.90 6.69
CA GLU A 419 7.64 -22.00 6.09
C GLU A 419 7.39 -21.71 4.61
N TYR A 420 7.55 -22.74 3.79
CA TYR A 420 7.26 -22.76 2.37
C TYR A 420 6.36 -23.96 2.12
N GLU A 421 5.16 -23.73 1.58
CA GLU A 421 4.19 -24.74 1.21
C GLU A 421 3.88 -24.67 -0.28
N ASP A 422 3.49 -25.79 -0.88
CA ASP A 422 3.03 -25.86 -2.26
C ASP A 422 4.04 -25.25 -3.26
N LEU A 423 5.34 -25.59 -3.11
CA LEU A 423 6.32 -25.19 -4.13
C LEU A 423 5.96 -25.89 -5.44
N LYS A 424 5.76 -25.12 -6.50
CA LYS A 424 5.27 -25.65 -7.78
C LYS A 424 5.86 -24.90 -8.96
N VAL A 425 5.88 -25.58 -10.11
CA VAL A 425 6.51 -25.13 -11.34
C VAL A 425 5.66 -25.44 -12.57
N VAL A 426 5.60 -24.49 -13.50
CA VAL A 426 5.25 -24.72 -14.91
C VAL A 426 6.50 -24.41 -15.72
N SER A 427 7.07 -25.40 -16.41
CA SER A 427 8.28 -25.20 -17.22
C SER A 427 8.23 -26.02 -18.52
N PRO A 428 8.61 -25.45 -19.68
CA PRO A 428 9.06 -24.06 -19.87
C PRO A 428 7.91 -23.05 -19.66
N ALA A 429 8.25 -21.77 -19.44
CA ALA A 429 7.24 -20.72 -19.37
C ALA A 429 6.48 -20.61 -20.70
N PRO A 430 5.15 -20.42 -20.70
CA PRO A 430 4.40 -20.14 -21.91
C PRO A 430 4.85 -18.81 -22.53
N ASP A 431 4.77 -18.73 -23.86
CA ASP A 431 4.92 -17.47 -24.57
C ASP A 431 3.67 -16.60 -24.35
N VAL A 432 3.76 -15.70 -23.38
CA VAL A 432 2.74 -14.66 -23.14
C VAL A 432 3.10 -13.40 -23.91
N SER A 433 2.40 -13.17 -25.04
CA SER A 433 2.40 -11.87 -25.72
C SER A 433 1.37 -10.95 -25.06
N TRP A 434 1.82 -9.86 -24.45
CA TRP A 434 0.98 -8.77 -23.93
C TRP A 434 0.85 -7.63 -24.93
#